data_AF-A0A367IPC4-F1
#
_entry.id   AF-A0A367IPC4-F1
#
_cell.length_a   1.000
_cell.length_b   1.000
_cell.length_c   1.000
_cell.angle_alpha   90.00
_cell.angle_beta   90.00
_cell.angle_gamma   90.00
#
_symmetry.space_group_name_H-M   'P 1'
#
loop_
_entity.id
_entity.type
_entity.pdbx_description
1 polymer ?
#
loop_
_entity_poly.entity_id
_entity_poly.type
_entity_poly.pdbx_seq_one_letter_code
_entity_poly.pdbx_strand_id
1 'polypeptide(L)' 'VPVIDTLQHGYAKVLAKGTISQPVIVRTRYVSALAEKKIKEAGGVVELIA' A
#
# COMPACT_ATOMS: atom_id res chain seq x y z
N VAL A 1 0.84 0.35 -14.06
CA VAL A 1 1.30 -0.05 -12.72
C VAL A 1 0.18 -0.86 -12.08
N PRO A 2 0.44 -2.04 -11.52
CA PRO A 2 -0.61 -2.84 -10.86
C PRO A 2 -1.21 -2.05 -9.70
N VAL A 3 -2.54 -2.10 -9.60
CA VAL A 3 -3.32 -1.44 -8.55
C VAL A 3 -3.83 -2.53 -7.60
N ILE A 4 -3.53 -2.38 -6.31
CA ILE A 4 -3.99 -3.27 -5.25
C ILE A 4 -5.03 -2.50 -4.43
N ASP A 5 -6.28 -2.91 -4.52
CA ASP A 5 -7.36 -2.41 -3.68
C ASP A 5 -7.52 -3.32 -2.47
N THR A 6 -7.13 -2.82 -1.29
CA THR A 6 -7.16 -3.63 -0.07
C THR A 6 -8.58 -3.79 0.48
N LEU A 7 -9.49 -2.85 0.18
CA LEU A 7 -10.88 -2.92 0.65
C LEU A 7 -11.65 -4.02 -0.07
N GLN A 8 -11.40 -4.23 -1.36
CA GLN A 8 -11.96 -5.36 -2.11
C GLN A 8 -11.59 -6.72 -1.51
N HIS A 9 -10.44 -6.77 -0.82
CA HIS A 9 -9.93 -7.97 -0.16
C HIS A 9 -10.28 -8.02 1.34
N GLY A 10 -11.09 -7.06 1.84
CA GLY A 10 -11.52 -7.01 3.25
C GLY A 10 -10.47 -6.46 4.21
N TYR A 11 -9.40 -5.82 3.72
CA TYR A 11 -8.35 -5.24 4.55
C TYR A 11 -8.47 -3.72 4.63
N ALA A 12 -8.73 -3.21 5.84
CA ALA A 12 -8.82 -1.77 6.09
C ALA A 12 -7.45 -1.09 6.31
N LYS A 13 -6.41 -1.84 6.70
CA LYS A 13 -5.10 -1.28 7.09
C LYS A 13 -3.92 -2.04 6.50
N VAL A 14 -2.97 -1.30 5.93
CA VAL A 14 -1.70 -1.83 5.43
C VAL A 14 -0.58 -1.61 6.46
N LEU A 15 0.19 -2.66 6.71
CA LEU A 15 1.32 -2.68 7.65
C LEU A 15 2.63 -3.03 6.90
N ALA A 16 3.76 -2.71 7.52
CA ALA A 16 5.07 -2.71 6.86
C ALA A 16 5.87 -4.02 6.99
N LYS A 17 5.17 -5.16 7.12
CA LYS A 17 5.84 -6.46 7.28
C LYS A 17 6.27 -7.01 5.91
N GLY A 18 7.53 -7.44 5.81
CA GLY A 18 8.11 -7.94 4.56
C GLY A 18 8.69 -6.86 3.65
N THR A 19 8.92 -7.24 2.39
CA THR A 19 9.57 -6.43 1.36
C THR A 19 8.70 -6.42 0.10
N ILE A 20 8.70 -5.31 -0.63
CA ILE A 20 7.98 -5.18 -1.89
C ILE A 20 9.02 -5.01 -3.01
N SER A 21 8.97 -5.89 -4.02
CA SER A 21 9.98 -5.95 -5.08
C SER A 21 9.58 -5.17 -6.33
N GLN A 22 8.31 -4.79 -6.44
CA GLN A 22 7.74 -4.15 -7.62
C GLN A 22 7.02 -2.86 -7.21
N PRO A 23 7.07 -1.81 -8.04
CA PRO A 23 6.29 -0.60 -7.82
C PRO A 23 4.80 -0.92 -8.00
N VAL A 24 4.00 -0.60 -6.98
CA VAL A 24 2.55 -0.83 -6.99
C VAL A 24 1.81 0.41 -6.50
N ILE A 25 0.57 0.57 -6.95
CA ILE A 25 -0.37 1.55 -6.39
C ILE A 25 -1.24 0.83 -5.36
N VAL A 26 -1.23 1.28 -4.11
CA VAL A 26 -2.00 0.66 -3.02
C VAL A 26 -3.14 1.59 -2.63
N ARG A 27 -4.37 1.14 -2.84
CA ARG A 27 -5.58 1.80 -2.37
C ARG A 27 -6.02 1.20 -1.04
N THR A 28 -6.00 2.00 0.02
CA THR A 28 -6.33 1.54 1.38
C THR A 28 -6.96 2.66 2.20
N ARG A 29 -7.72 2.31 3.24
CA ARG A 29 -8.28 3.28 4.19
C ARG A 29 -7.24 3.75 5.21
N TYR A 30 -6.39 2.84 5.69
CA TYR A 30 -5.33 3.14 6.64
C TYR A 30 -3.99 2.56 6.17
N VAL A 31 -2.91 3.29 6.43
CA VAL A 31 -1.54 2.86 6.16
C VAL A 31 -0.65 3.26 7.32
N SER A 32 0.31 2.43 7.70
CA SER A 32 1.34 2.85 8.65
C SER A 32 2.41 3.69 7.96
N ALA A 33 2.99 4.66 8.65
CA ALA A 33 4.05 5.51 8.09
C ALA A 33 5.23 4.69 7.53
N LEU A 34 5.59 3.58 8.20
CA LEU A 34 6.64 2.69 7.73
C LEU A 34 6.24 1.94 6.44
N ALA A 35 4.97 1.58 6.28
CA ALA A 35 4.49 0.91 5.07
C ALA A 35 4.47 1.88 3.89
N GLU A 36 3.99 3.10 4.11
CA GLU A 36 4.00 4.16 3.09
C GLU A 36 5.43 4.47 2.63
N LYS A 37 6.38 4.58 3.57
CA LYS A 37 7.79 4.77 3.24
C LYS A 37 8.32 3.64 2.35
N LYS A 38 8.12 2.37 2.73
CA LYS A 38 8.56 1.21 1.94
C LYS A 38 7.94 1.17 0.55
N ILE A 39 6.66 1.49 0.42
CA ILE A 39 5.96 1.52 -0.87
C ILE A 39 6.55 2.61 -1.77
N LYS A 40 6.81 3.80 -1.22
CA LYS A 40 7.47 4.90 -1.96
C LYS A 40 8.91 4.56 -2.35
N GLU A 41 9.68 3.94 -1.46
CA GLU A 41 11.06 3.49 -1.73
C GLU A 41 11.12 2.47 -2.86
N ALA A 42 10.09 1.64 -3.01
CA ALA A 42 9.95 0.72 -4.13
C ALA A 42 9.42 1.35 -5.43
N GLY A 43 9.19 2.67 -5.45
CA GLY A 43 8.65 3.40 -6.60
C GLY A 43 7.13 3.30 -6.75
N GLY A 44 6.42 2.86 -5.71
CA GLY A 44 4.98 2.81 -5.64
C GLY A 44 4.33 4.06 -5.06
N VAL A 45 3.00 4.07 -5.02
CA VAL A 45 2.18 5.17 -4.48
C VAL A 45 1.08 4.60 -3.59
N VAL A 46 0.74 5.32 -2.53
CA VAL A 46 -0.41 4.98 -1.67
C VAL A 46 -1.53 5.98 -1.93
N GLU A 47 -2.71 5.48 -2.27
CA GLU A 47 -3.94 6.25 -2.42
C GLU A 47 -4.84 5.97 -1.21
N LEU A 48 -5.12 7.01 -0.41
CA LEU A 48 -6.06 6.90 0.69
C LEU A 48 -7.48 7.04 0.16
N ILE A 49 -8.30 6.02 0.41
CA ILE A 49 -9.72 5.99 0.04
C ILE A 49 -10.60 5.98 1.30
N ALA A 50 -11.69 6.73 1.27
CA ALA A 50 -12.63 6.88 2.38
C ALA A 50 -13.44 5.61 2.61
#